data_AF-A0A8T6L298-F1
#
_entry.id   AF-A0A8T6L298-F1
#
_cell.length_a   1.000
_cell.length_b   1.000
_cell.length_c   1.000
_cell.angle_alpha   90.00
_cell.angle_beta   90.00
_cell.angle_gamma   90.00
#
_symmetry.space_group_name_H-M   'P 1'
#
loop_
_entity.id
_entity.type
_entity.pdbx_description
1 polymer ?
#
loop_
_entity_poly.entity_id
_entity_poly.type
_entity_poly.pdbx_seq_one_letter_code
_entity_poly.pdbx_strand_id
1 'polypeptide(L)'
;MQPNFFIILSPAALEDLPATYMTSFFLPREEKRFLNRLLSEFPAITVIEIDAIVEQIQSIVDRVTQAVELVLALVVASGCLVLIASIQASRDARMREHALVRTLGGARSLIRGSLAAEFAVLGAFSGLVAVVGAEVTVALLQSQIFELPANAHPWLWLLGPIVGAGLILAVGLAGTRRLVSSPPILVLRGTQ
;
A
#
# COMPACT_ATOMS: atom_id res chain seq x y z
N MET A 1 -18.57 22.11 -21.88
CA MET A 1 -19.79 22.94 -21.97
C MET A 1 -20.96 22.08 -21.52
N GLN A 2 -21.71 22.50 -20.49
CA GLN A 2 -22.98 21.86 -20.10
C GLN A 2 -24.10 22.76 -20.61
N PRO A 3 -24.97 22.29 -21.52
CA PRO A 3 -26.10 23.10 -21.96
C PRO A 3 -27.17 23.08 -20.86
N ASN A 4 -27.62 24.27 -20.45
CA ASN A 4 -28.55 24.46 -19.33
C ASN A 4 -30.03 24.36 -19.75
N PHE A 5 -30.30 24.13 -21.04
CA PHE A 5 -31.64 24.00 -21.60
C PHE A 5 -31.60 23.25 -22.93
N PHE A 6 -32.59 22.37 -23.13
CA PHE A 6 -32.82 21.65 -24.38
C PHE A 6 -34.04 22.25 -25.06
N ILE A 7 -33.90 22.65 -26.33
CA ILE A 7 -35.01 23.15 -27.14
C ILE A 7 -35.31 22.09 -28.19
N ILE A 8 -36.55 21.61 -28.22
CA ILE A 8 -37.02 20.62 -29.20
C ILE A 8 -37.65 21.39 -30.35
N LEU A 9 -37.07 21.25 -31.56
CA LEU A 9 -37.50 21.94 -32.78
C LEU A 9 -38.10 20.93 -33.78
N SER A 10 -38.96 21.41 -34.68
CA SER A 10 -39.45 20.58 -35.79
C SER A 10 -38.32 20.31 -36.80
N PRO A 11 -38.29 19.14 -37.48
CA PRO A 11 -37.21 18.80 -38.41
C PRO A 11 -36.97 19.86 -39.50
N ALA A 12 -38.04 20.43 -40.05
CA ALA A 12 -37.97 21.49 -41.06
C ALA A 12 -37.33 22.79 -40.55
N ALA A 13 -37.38 23.07 -39.24
CA ALA A 13 -36.72 24.23 -38.65
C ALA A 13 -35.21 24.00 -38.38
N LEU A 14 -34.74 22.76 -38.51
CA LEU A 14 -33.34 22.36 -38.29
C LEU A 14 -32.54 22.18 -39.59
N GLU A 15 -33.19 22.19 -40.76
CA GLU A 15 -32.54 21.90 -42.06
C GLU A 15 -31.37 22.84 -42.40
N ASP A 16 -31.50 24.13 -42.06
CA ASP A 16 -30.47 25.15 -42.35
C ASP A 16 -29.59 25.48 -41.12
N LEU A 17 -29.76 24.79 -39.99
CA LEU A 17 -28.97 25.05 -38.79
C LEU A 17 -27.63 24.30 -38.82
N PRO A 18 -26.50 24.96 -38.52
CA PRO A 18 -25.20 24.31 -38.49
C PRO A 18 -25.17 23.23 -37.40
N ALA A 19 -24.95 21.97 -37.81
CA ALA A 19 -24.85 20.82 -36.93
C ALA A 19 -23.38 20.49 -36.62
N THR A 20 -23.07 20.25 -35.34
CA THR A 20 -21.76 19.72 -34.91
C THR A 20 -21.86 18.21 -34.76
N TYR A 21 -21.04 17.48 -35.50
CA TYR A 21 -20.91 16.04 -35.38
C TYR A 21 -19.74 15.69 -34.45
N MET A 22 -19.95 14.76 -33.52
CA MET A 22 -18.93 14.28 -32.60
C MET A 22 -18.79 12.77 -32.76
N THR A 23 -17.55 12.28 -32.83
CA THR A 23 -17.24 10.86 -32.94
C THR A 23 -15.98 10.54 -32.13
N SER A 24 -15.79 9.27 -31.79
CA SER A 24 -14.59 8.77 -31.13
C SER A 24 -14.02 7.58 -31.91
N PHE A 25 -12.70 7.47 -31.92
CA PHE A 25 -11.99 6.33 -32.49
C PHE A 25 -10.71 6.10 -31.69
N PHE A 26 -10.25 4.86 -31.69
CA PHE A 26 -8.95 4.51 -31.12
C PHE A 26 -7.87 4.75 -32.16
N LEU A 27 -6.82 5.50 -31.78
CA LEU A 27 -5.64 5.72 -32.62
C LEU A 27 -4.40 5.26 -31.85
N PRO A 28 -3.62 4.31 -32.37
CA PRO A 28 -2.34 3.92 -31.80
C PRO A 28 -1.39 5.13 -31.68
N ARG A 29 -0.54 5.14 -30.64
CA ARG A 29 0.36 6.28 -30.35
C ARG A 29 1.33 6.56 -31.49
N GLU A 30 1.74 5.52 -32.21
CA GLU A 30 2.68 5.57 -33.33
C GLU A 30 2.12 6.36 -34.52
N GLU A 31 0.79 6.35 -34.66
CA GLU A 31 0.07 6.94 -35.78
C GLU A 31 -0.41 8.37 -35.51
N LYS A 32 -0.10 8.97 -34.35
CA LYS A 32 -0.51 10.35 -34.01
C LYS A 32 -0.13 11.40 -35.05
N ARG A 33 0.94 11.18 -35.82
CA ARG A 33 1.33 12.05 -36.96
C ARG A 33 0.25 12.16 -38.05
N PHE A 34 -0.68 11.20 -38.13
CA PHE A 34 -1.86 11.27 -38.97
C PHE A 34 -2.77 12.46 -38.61
N LEU A 35 -2.92 12.76 -37.31
CA LEU A 35 -3.75 13.88 -36.84
C LEU A 35 -3.26 15.23 -37.37
N ASN A 36 -1.94 15.44 -37.43
CA ASN A 36 -1.37 16.67 -37.97
C ASN A 36 -1.73 16.89 -39.44
N ARG A 37 -1.76 15.81 -40.24
CA ARG A 37 -2.20 15.87 -41.64
C ARG A 37 -3.69 16.13 -41.75
N LEU A 38 -4.50 15.43 -40.95
CA LEU A 38 -5.95 15.59 -40.93
C LEU A 38 -6.37 17.02 -40.56
N LEU A 39 -5.76 17.61 -39.54
CA LEU A 39 -6.02 18.99 -39.10
C LEU A 39 -5.57 20.04 -40.12
N SER A 40 -4.53 19.72 -40.92
CA SER A 40 -4.08 20.59 -42.00
C SER A 40 -5.06 20.59 -43.18
N GLU A 41 -5.65 19.43 -43.50
CA GLU A 41 -6.57 19.25 -44.63
C GLU A 41 -8.01 19.67 -44.27
N PHE A 42 -8.41 19.52 -42.99
CA PHE A 42 -9.74 19.86 -42.48
C PHE A 42 -9.67 20.75 -41.22
N PRO A 43 -9.43 22.06 -41.36
CA PRO A 43 -9.27 22.98 -40.21
C PRO A 43 -10.52 23.16 -39.35
N ALA A 44 -11.70 22.79 -39.89
CA ALA A 44 -12.97 22.85 -39.17
C ALA A 44 -13.14 21.70 -38.16
N ILE A 45 -12.27 20.68 -38.15
CA ILE A 45 -12.31 19.56 -37.23
C ILE A 45 -11.53 19.91 -35.95
N THR A 46 -12.15 19.70 -34.79
CA THR A 46 -11.48 19.77 -33.48
C THR A 46 -11.20 18.36 -32.97
N VAL A 47 -9.93 18.06 -32.67
CA VAL A 47 -9.51 16.78 -32.09
C VAL A 47 -9.28 16.95 -30.59
N ILE A 48 -9.84 16.04 -29.79
CA ILE A 48 -9.66 16.02 -28.33
C ILE A 48 -8.89 14.74 -27.98
N GLU A 49 -7.65 14.90 -27.51
CA GLU A 49 -6.77 13.79 -27.12
C GLU A 49 -7.09 13.33 -25.69
N ILE A 50 -7.95 12.31 -25.57
CA ILE A 50 -8.31 11.73 -24.26
C ILE A 50 -7.12 11.02 -23.60
N ASP A 51 -6.19 10.48 -24.40
CA ASP A 51 -5.04 9.74 -23.86
C ASP A 51 -4.08 10.65 -23.08
N ALA A 52 -3.85 11.87 -23.54
CA ALA A 52 -3.02 12.86 -22.84
C ALA A 52 -3.62 13.25 -21.47
N ILE A 53 -4.95 13.40 -21.41
CA ILE A 53 -5.67 13.68 -20.16
C ILE A 53 -5.54 12.50 -19.19
N VAL A 54 -5.73 11.27 -19.68
CA VAL A 54 -5.59 10.05 -18.88
C VAL A 54 -4.16 9.88 -18.36
N GLU A 55 -3.14 10.10 -19.19
CA GLU A 55 -1.73 10.03 -18.80
C GLU A 55 -1.38 11.09 -17.74
N GLN A 56 -1.94 12.30 -17.86
CA GLN A 56 -1.79 13.33 -16.84
C GLN A 56 -2.41 12.92 -15.50
N ILE A 57 -3.63 12.34 -15.52
CA ILE A 57 -4.29 11.84 -14.32
C ILE A 57 -3.47 10.71 -13.68
N GLN A 58 -3.00 9.75 -14.47
CA GLN A 58 -2.12 8.67 -13.99
C GLN A 58 -0.86 9.23 -13.34
N SER A 59 -0.21 10.22 -13.96
CA SER A 59 0.98 10.86 -13.36
C SER A 59 0.68 11.55 -12.04
N ILE A 60 -0.48 12.17 -11.88
CA ILE A 60 -0.90 12.77 -10.61
C ILE A 60 -1.11 11.68 -9.55
N VAL A 61 -1.82 10.60 -9.90
CA VAL A 61 -2.07 9.46 -9.01
C VAL A 61 -0.75 8.80 -8.58
N ASP A 62 0.21 8.65 -9.49
CA ASP A 62 1.53 8.09 -9.21
C ASP A 62 2.30 8.94 -8.20
N ARG A 63 2.30 10.27 -8.38
CA ARG A 63 2.98 11.18 -7.44
C ARG A 63 2.36 11.14 -6.05
N VAL A 64 1.03 11.07 -5.98
CA VAL A 64 0.32 10.94 -4.69
C VAL A 64 0.64 9.59 -4.05
N THR A 65 0.64 8.51 -4.83
CA THR A 65 0.99 7.16 -4.38
C THR A 65 2.40 7.14 -3.80
N GLN A 66 3.39 7.71 -4.49
CA GLN A 66 4.78 7.81 -4.02
C GLN A 66 4.89 8.57 -2.69
N ALA A 67 4.14 9.67 -2.53
CA ALA A 67 4.12 10.41 -1.27
C ALA A 67 3.55 9.57 -0.12
N VAL A 68 2.46 8.84 -0.36
CA VAL A 68 1.85 7.93 0.62
C VAL A 68 2.76 6.76 0.95
N GLU A 69 3.46 6.19 -0.05
CA GLU A 69 4.45 5.12 0.16
C GLU A 69 5.62 5.57 1.04
N LEU A 70 6.10 6.80 0.85
CA LEU A 70 7.13 7.38 1.72
C LEU A 70 6.64 7.49 3.17
N VAL A 71 5.42 7.99 3.36
CA VAL A 71 4.80 8.08 4.70
C VAL A 71 4.64 6.68 5.31
N LEU A 72 4.17 5.70 4.54
CA LEU A 72 4.05 4.31 4.98
C LEU A 72 5.41 3.76 5.43
N ALA A 73 6.48 3.98 4.66
CA ALA A 73 7.82 3.55 5.01
C ALA A 73 8.30 4.17 6.33
N LEU A 74 8.02 5.46 6.55
CA LEU A 74 8.35 6.14 7.81
C LEU A 74 7.54 5.60 8.99
N VAL A 75 6.26 5.31 8.80
CA VAL A 75 5.38 4.72 9.82
C VAL A 75 5.85 3.31 10.19
N VAL A 76 6.16 2.48 9.20
CA VAL A 76 6.72 1.14 9.42
C VAL A 76 8.06 1.21 10.15
N ALA A 77 8.97 2.11 9.72
CA ALA A 77 10.24 2.33 10.41
C ALA A 77 10.05 2.75 11.87
N SER A 78 9.10 3.65 12.12
CA SER A 78 8.74 4.09 13.48
C SER A 78 8.17 2.95 14.31
N GLY A 79 7.27 2.13 13.76
CA GLY A 79 6.75 0.94 14.40
C GLY A 79 7.85 -0.07 14.76
N CYS A 80 8.82 -0.27 13.86
CA CYS A 80 9.99 -1.10 14.13
C CYS A 80 10.83 -0.55 15.28
N LEU A 81 11.06 0.77 15.33
CA LEU A 81 11.80 1.41 16.43
C LEU A 81 11.06 1.27 17.76
N VAL A 82 9.74 1.44 17.76
CA VAL A 82 8.90 1.24 18.96
C VAL A 82 8.94 -0.21 19.43
N LEU A 83 8.87 -1.19 18.52
CA LEU A 83 9.02 -2.61 18.86
C LEU A 83 10.38 -2.87 19.50
N ILE A 84 11.46 -2.36 18.91
CA ILE A 84 12.81 -2.47 19.47
C ILE A 84 12.86 -1.82 20.86
N ALA A 85 12.35 -0.60 21.03
CA ALA A 85 12.32 0.11 22.32
C ALA A 85 11.54 -0.66 23.39
N SER A 86 10.40 -1.25 23.03
CA SER A 86 9.58 -2.09 23.92
C SER A 86 10.35 -3.32 24.38
N ILE A 87 11.00 -4.04 23.46
CA ILE A 87 11.88 -5.17 23.79
C ILE A 87 13.00 -4.74 24.72
N GLN A 88 13.57 -3.55 24.51
CA GLN A 88 14.62 -2.97 25.35
C GLN A 88 14.15 -2.67 26.77
N ALA A 89 12.96 -2.10 26.93
CA ALA A 89 12.38 -1.82 28.24
C ALA A 89 12.09 -3.11 29.04
N SER A 90 11.75 -4.21 28.36
CA SER A 90 11.49 -5.51 29.00
C SER A 90 12.72 -6.38 29.23
N ARG A 91 13.94 -5.88 28.99
CA ARG A 91 15.19 -6.68 29.06
C ARG A 91 15.46 -7.25 30.43
N ASP A 92 15.34 -6.46 31.49
CA ASP A 92 15.73 -6.87 32.85
C ASP A 92 14.83 -7.98 33.39
N ALA A 93 13.54 -7.93 33.07
CA ALA A 93 12.58 -8.98 33.38
C ALA A 93 12.92 -10.28 32.63
N ARG A 94 13.14 -10.20 31.30
CA ARG A 94 13.48 -11.36 30.46
C ARG A 94 14.83 -11.99 30.83
N MET A 95 15.81 -11.19 31.27
CA MET A 95 17.11 -11.70 31.74
C MET A 95 16.97 -12.55 33.01
N ARG A 96 16.09 -12.19 33.94
CA ARG A 96 15.80 -12.99 35.16
C ARG A 96 15.14 -14.32 34.80
N GLU A 97 14.17 -14.30 33.89
CA GLU A 97 13.53 -15.52 33.37
C GLU A 97 14.55 -16.44 32.66
N HIS A 98 15.43 -15.88 31.84
CA HIS A 98 16.49 -16.64 31.18
C HIS A 98 17.49 -17.26 32.16
N ALA A 99 17.83 -16.56 33.24
CA ALA A 99 18.70 -17.09 34.29
C ALA A 99 18.06 -18.32 34.98
N LEU A 100 16.77 -18.23 35.32
CA LEU A 100 16.01 -19.34 35.91
C LEU A 100 15.91 -20.55 34.98
N VAL A 101 15.61 -20.32 33.69
CA VAL A 101 15.57 -21.41 32.69
C VAL A 101 16.94 -22.07 32.54
N ARG A 102 18.02 -21.29 32.64
CA ARG A 102 19.38 -21.82 32.53
C ARG A 102 19.80 -22.64 33.76
N THR A 103 19.35 -22.26 34.96
CA THR A 103 19.58 -23.08 36.17
C THR A 103 18.82 -24.40 36.13
N LEU A 104 17.70 -24.45 35.40
CA LEU A 104 16.92 -25.67 35.16
C LEU A 104 17.44 -26.50 33.97
N GLY A 105 18.58 -26.12 33.35
CA GLY A 105 19.22 -26.85 32.26
C GLY A 105 18.76 -26.47 30.85
N GLY A 106 17.99 -25.39 30.68
CA GLY A 106 17.49 -24.95 29.39
C GLY A 106 18.58 -24.46 28.42
N ALA A 107 18.57 -24.98 27.20
CA ALA A 107 19.51 -24.60 26.13
C ALA A 107 19.16 -23.24 25.48
N ARG A 108 20.18 -22.49 25.05
CA ARG A 108 20.03 -21.20 24.31
C ARG A 108 19.16 -21.31 23.04
N SER A 109 19.10 -22.50 22.42
CA SER A 109 18.29 -22.78 21.24
C SER A 109 16.78 -22.75 21.53
N LEU A 110 16.37 -23.27 22.69
CA LEU A 110 14.96 -23.31 23.11
C LEU A 110 14.41 -21.89 23.30
N ILE A 111 15.21 -21.03 23.94
CA ILE A 111 14.87 -19.62 24.18
C ILE A 111 14.71 -18.87 22.85
N ARG A 112 15.65 -19.02 21.91
CA ARG A 112 15.57 -18.38 20.59
C ARG A 112 14.38 -18.88 19.77
N GLY A 113 14.07 -20.17 19.85
CA GLY A 113 12.91 -20.76 19.18
C GLY A 113 11.59 -20.20 19.72
N SER A 114 11.46 -20.07 21.04
CA SER A 114 10.27 -19.50 21.68
C SER A 114 10.03 -18.04 21.27
N LEU A 115 11.08 -17.20 21.29
CA LEU A 115 10.96 -15.80 20.86
C LEU A 115 10.64 -15.68 19.37
N ALA A 116 11.24 -16.52 18.53
CA ALA A 116 10.94 -16.55 17.11
C ALA A 116 9.46 -16.92 16.86
N ALA A 117 8.94 -17.90 17.60
CA ALA A 117 7.52 -18.28 17.52
C ALA A 117 6.60 -17.13 17.97
N GLU A 118 6.92 -16.46 19.09
CA GLU A 118 6.16 -15.31 19.60
C GLU A 118 6.07 -14.19 18.54
N PHE A 119 7.21 -13.78 17.98
CA PHE A 119 7.22 -12.73 16.95
C PHE A 119 6.56 -13.15 15.64
N ALA A 120 6.71 -14.41 15.23
CA ALA A 120 6.04 -14.92 14.03
C ALA A 120 4.52 -14.91 14.19
N VAL A 121 4.00 -15.32 15.35
CA VAL A 121 2.55 -15.30 15.63
C VAL A 121 2.02 -13.87 15.69
N LEU A 122 2.70 -12.96 16.40
CA LEU A 122 2.33 -11.55 16.43
C LEU A 122 2.32 -10.92 15.03
N GLY A 123 3.34 -11.22 14.23
CA GLY A 123 3.43 -10.73 12.85
C GLY A 123 2.37 -11.30 11.93
N ALA A 124 2.07 -12.59 12.03
CA ALA A 124 0.98 -13.20 11.27
C ALA A 124 -0.37 -12.58 11.63
N PHE A 125 -0.64 -12.37 12.92
CA PHE A 125 -1.86 -11.74 13.38
C PHE A 125 -1.97 -10.28 12.92
N SER A 126 -0.89 -9.50 13.04
CA SER A 126 -0.86 -8.13 12.53
C SER A 126 -1.07 -8.07 11.01
N GLY A 127 -0.48 -8.99 10.26
CA GLY A 127 -0.68 -9.10 8.81
C GLY A 127 -2.12 -9.47 8.44
N LEU A 128 -2.77 -10.33 9.21
CA LEU A 128 -4.19 -10.66 9.03
C LEU A 128 -5.08 -9.42 9.24
N VAL A 129 -4.84 -8.67 10.33
CA VAL A 129 -5.57 -7.42 10.60
C VAL A 129 -5.36 -6.40 9.48
N ALA A 130 -4.12 -6.28 8.98
CA ALA A 130 -3.80 -5.39 7.88
C ALA A 130 -4.58 -5.76 6.60
N VAL A 131 -4.67 -7.05 6.25
CA VAL A 131 -5.42 -7.50 5.08
C VAL A 131 -6.91 -7.25 5.23
N VAL A 132 -7.49 -7.57 6.38
CA VAL A 132 -8.91 -7.30 6.65
C VAL A 132 -9.20 -5.82 6.52
N GLY A 133 -8.35 -4.96 7.10
CA GLY A 133 -8.47 -3.51 6.97
C GLY A 133 -8.38 -3.04 5.52
N ALA A 134 -7.43 -3.57 4.75
CA ALA A 134 -7.24 -3.25 3.34
C ALA A 134 -8.44 -3.67 2.48
N GLU A 135 -8.91 -4.92 2.62
CA GLU A 135 -10.09 -5.45 1.90
C GLU A 135 -11.34 -4.63 2.21
N VAL A 136 -11.60 -4.32 3.49
CA VAL A 136 -12.74 -3.48 3.87
C VAL A 136 -12.62 -2.08 3.28
N THR A 137 -11.44 -1.47 3.34
CA THR A 137 -11.21 -0.13 2.77
C THR A 137 -11.43 -0.12 1.26
N VAL A 138 -10.84 -1.09 0.54
CA VAL A 138 -10.99 -1.22 -0.91
C VAL A 138 -12.44 -1.48 -1.30
N ALA A 139 -13.13 -2.37 -0.60
CA ALA A 139 -14.55 -2.66 -0.85
C ALA A 139 -15.42 -1.40 -0.68
N LEU A 140 -15.18 -0.60 0.37
CA LEU A 140 -15.90 0.65 0.60
C LEU A 140 -15.60 1.70 -0.50
N LEU A 141 -14.34 1.84 -0.90
CA LEU A 141 -13.97 2.74 -2.00
C LEU A 141 -14.65 2.32 -3.30
N GLN A 142 -14.60 1.02 -3.63
CA GLN A 142 -15.22 0.46 -4.84
C GLN A 142 -16.73 0.70 -4.86
N SER A 143 -17.43 0.43 -3.75
CA SER A 143 -18.89 0.55 -3.73
C SER A 143 -19.40 1.99 -3.60
N GLN A 144 -18.77 2.82 -2.77
CA GLN A 144 -19.32 4.14 -2.40
C GLN A 144 -18.78 5.31 -3.23
N ILE A 145 -17.57 5.19 -3.78
CA ILE A 145 -16.91 6.31 -4.49
C ILE A 145 -16.81 6.00 -5.98
N PHE A 146 -16.46 4.77 -6.33
CA PHE A 146 -16.22 4.39 -7.73
C PHE A 146 -17.40 3.69 -8.41
N GLU A 147 -18.45 3.33 -7.67
CA GLU A 147 -19.62 2.59 -8.18
C GLU A 147 -19.24 1.29 -8.94
N LEU A 148 -18.15 0.65 -8.53
CA LEU A 148 -17.62 -0.59 -9.11
C LEU A 148 -18.07 -1.81 -8.29
N PRO A 149 -18.22 -2.99 -8.93
CA PRO A 149 -18.47 -4.23 -8.20
C PRO A 149 -17.31 -4.54 -7.26
N ALA A 150 -17.63 -4.85 -6.00
CA ALA A 150 -16.63 -5.23 -5.01
C ALA A 150 -15.94 -6.53 -5.42
N ASN A 151 -14.62 -6.49 -5.58
CA ASN A 151 -13.80 -7.66 -5.91
C ASN A 151 -12.86 -7.97 -4.76
N ALA A 152 -12.96 -9.18 -4.21
CA ALA A 152 -12.03 -9.67 -3.21
C ALA A 152 -10.70 -10.08 -3.86
N HIS A 153 -9.61 -9.98 -3.10
CA HIS A 153 -8.26 -10.30 -3.57
C HIS A 153 -7.65 -11.43 -2.70
N PRO A 154 -8.05 -12.70 -2.88
CA PRO A 154 -7.70 -13.80 -1.97
C PRO A 154 -6.20 -14.04 -1.80
N TRP A 155 -5.39 -13.66 -2.79
CA TRP A 155 -3.94 -13.75 -2.72
C TRP A 155 -3.35 -12.90 -1.57
N LEU A 156 -3.99 -11.75 -1.25
CA LEU A 156 -3.59 -10.90 -0.13
C LEU A 156 -3.82 -11.59 1.22
N TRP A 157 -4.82 -12.46 1.33
CA TRP A 157 -5.19 -13.14 2.58
C TRP A 157 -4.09 -14.04 3.10
N LEU A 158 -3.30 -14.63 2.19
CA LEU A 158 -2.13 -15.41 2.54
C LEU A 158 -0.87 -14.54 2.62
N LEU A 159 -0.71 -13.61 1.67
CA LEU A 159 0.50 -12.79 1.60
C LEU A 159 0.67 -11.88 2.82
N GLY A 160 -0.39 -11.23 3.28
CA GLY A 160 -0.33 -10.28 4.38
C GLY A 160 0.19 -10.89 5.69
N PRO A 161 -0.41 -11.99 6.19
CA PRO A 161 0.12 -12.71 7.36
C PRO A 161 1.57 -13.16 7.18
N ILE A 162 1.96 -13.66 5.99
CA ILE A 162 3.34 -14.12 5.74
C ILE A 162 4.33 -12.94 5.80
N VAL A 163 4.02 -11.83 5.14
CA VAL A 163 4.87 -10.63 5.12
C VAL A 163 4.93 -10.00 6.51
N GLY A 164 3.79 -9.90 7.21
CA GLY A 164 3.74 -9.41 8.58
C GLY A 164 4.55 -10.27 9.56
N ALA A 165 4.43 -11.60 9.45
CA ALA A 165 5.23 -12.56 10.21
C ALA A 165 6.72 -12.37 9.93
N GLY A 166 7.12 -12.30 8.66
CA GLY A 166 8.51 -12.11 8.25
C GLY A 166 9.10 -10.78 8.76
N LEU A 167 8.36 -9.69 8.65
CA LEU A 167 8.79 -8.36 9.06
C LEU A 167 8.97 -8.27 10.58
N ILE A 168 7.95 -8.65 11.35
CA ILE A 168 8.02 -8.59 12.83
C ILE A 168 9.05 -9.58 13.36
N LEU A 169 9.17 -10.79 12.77
CA LEU A 169 10.21 -11.74 13.12
C LEU A 169 11.61 -11.18 12.88
N ALA A 170 11.86 -10.58 11.71
CA ALA A 170 13.16 -10.01 11.38
C ALA A 170 13.56 -8.87 12.35
N VAL A 171 12.63 -7.96 12.63
CA VAL A 171 12.86 -6.82 13.53
C VAL A 171 13.02 -7.28 14.98
N GLY A 172 12.16 -8.20 15.44
CA GLY A 172 12.22 -8.76 16.79
C GLY A 172 13.50 -9.54 17.05
N LEU A 173 13.96 -10.35 16.08
CA LEU A 173 15.24 -11.04 16.16
C LEU A 173 16.42 -10.06 16.14
N ALA A 174 16.38 -9.01 15.32
CA ALA A 174 17.42 -7.98 15.30
C ALA A 174 17.51 -7.22 16.65
N GLY A 175 16.38 -6.85 17.24
CA GLY A 175 16.30 -6.16 18.54
C GLY A 175 16.76 -7.02 19.72
N THR A 176 16.55 -8.34 19.65
CA THR A 176 16.92 -9.31 20.71
C THR A 176 18.33 -9.86 20.58
N ARG A 177 18.98 -9.77 19.40
CA ARG A 177 20.39 -10.19 19.22
C ARG A 177 21.34 -9.58 20.26
N ARG A 178 21.18 -8.29 20.57
CA ARG A 178 21.97 -7.59 21.60
C ARG A 178 21.69 -8.07 23.03
N LEU A 179 20.49 -8.60 23.29
CA LEU A 179 20.11 -9.15 24.60
C LEU A 179 20.78 -10.51 24.84
N VAL A 180 20.83 -11.36 23.81
CA VAL A 180 21.40 -12.72 23.90
C VAL A 180 22.94 -12.71 23.92
N SER A 181 23.57 -11.70 23.33
CA SER A 181 25.04 -11.58 23.24
C SER A 181 25.71 -10.95 24.46
N SER A 182 24.97 -10.32 25.36
CA SER A 182 25.56 -9.68 26.54
C SER A 182 25.95 -10.72 27.60
N PRO A 183 27.22 -10.76 28.05
CA PRO A 183 27.68 -11.74 29.03
C PRO A 183 27.01 -11.49 30.40
N PRO A 184 26.47 -12.54 31.07
CA PRO A 184 25.70 -12.43 32.32
C PRO A 184 26.46 -11.82 33.52
N ILE A 185 27.78 -11.69 33.40
CA ILE A 185 28.66 -11.24 34.50
C ILE A 185 28.64 -9.73 34.71
N LEU A 186 28.18 -8.94 33.73
CA LEU A 186 28.03 -7.48 33.86
C LEU A 186 26.74 -7.08 34.61
N VAL A 187 25.76 -7.97 34.74
CA VAL A 187 24.51 -7.71 35.48
C VAL A 187 24.63 -8.06 36.96
N LEU A 188 25.55 -8.97 37.33
CA LEU A 188 25.80 -9.39 38.72
C LEU A 188 26.83 -8.53 39.46
N ARG A 189 27.58 -7.67 38.77
CA ARG A 189 28.38 -6.61 39.40
C ARG A 189 27.56 -5.33 39.35
N GLY A 190 26.65 -5.17 40.31
CA GLY A 190 25.89 -3.93 40.48
C GLY A 190 26.83 -2.74 40.61
N THR A 191 26.96 -1.98 39.53
CA THR A 191 27.42 -0.58 39.52
C THR A 191 26.64 0.17 38.46
N GLN A 192 25.37 0.47 38.75
CA GLN A 192 24.88 1.83 38.88
C GLN A 192 23.83 1.86 39.99
#